data_AF-A0A9P3KPV6-F1
#
_entry.id   AF-A0A9P3KPV6-F1
#
_cell.length_a   1.000
_cell.length_b   1.000
_cell.length_c   1.000
_cell.angle_alpha   90.00
_cell.angle_beta   90.00
_cell.angle_gamma   90.00
#
_symmetry.space_group_name_H-M   'P 1'
#
loop_
_entity.id
_entity.type
_entity.pdbx_description
1 polymer ?
#
loop_
_entity_poly.entity_id
_entity_poly.type
_entity_poly.pdbx_seq_one_letter_code
_entity_poly.pdbx_strand_id
1 'polypeptide(L)' 'MSFKGPRKGFLEAFKFTCYVGIPIAMMIVFANNQDNLEAIIRNRAYVIYPPEGPRPPTAEEVRGLAQMRQQVQEKQAGGK' A
#
# COMPACT_ATOMS: atom_id res chain seq x y z
N MET A 1 26.10 -17.74 -38.56
CA MET A 1 26.62 -19.02 -38.03
C MET A 1 25.47 -20.01 -37.88
N SER A 2 25.39 -20.97 -38.79
CA SER A 2 24.40 -22.05 -38.78
C SER A 2 25.01 -23.27 -38.10
N PHE A 3 24.31 -23.84 -37.12
CA PHE A 3 24.70 -25.10 -36.47
C PHE A 3 23.46 -26.00 -36.45
N LYS A 4 23.35 -26.87 -37.46
CA LYS A 4 22.31 -27.90 -37.59
C LYS A 4 22.74 -29.11 -36.76
N GLY A 5 22.22 -29.23 -35.55
CA GLY A 5 22.37 -30.41 -34.71
C GLY A 5 21.15 -30.60 -33.81
N PRO A 6 20.69 -31.84 -33.58
CA PRO A 6 19.40 -32.15 -32.93
C PRO A 6 19.27 -31.55 -31.52
N ARG A 7 20.39 -31.25 -30.85
CA ARG A 7 20.43 -30.68 -29.49
C ARG A 7 19.99 -29.21 -29.44
N LYS A 8 20.11 -28.45 -30.53
CA LYS A 8 19.72 -27.02 -30.56
C LYS A 8 18.20 -26.86 -30.62
N GLY A 9 17.50 -27.69 -31.40
CA GLY A 9 16.05 -27.68 -31.48
C GLY A 9 15.36 -28.06 -30.16
N PHE A 10 15.90 -29.03 -29.42
CA PHE A 10 15.38 -29.38 -28.10
C PHE A 10 15.53 -28.23 -27.09
N LEU A 11 16.70 -27.59 -27.05
CA LEU A 11 16.93 -26.44 -26.15
C LEU A 11 16.04 -25.26 -26.50
N GLU A 12 15.79 -25.01 -27.78
CA GLU A 12 14.89 -23.96 -28.23
C GLU A 12 13.43 -24.27 -27.87
N ALA A 13 12.99 -25.51 -28.07
CA ALA A 13 11.67 -25.97 -27.64
C ALA A 13 11.50 -25.87 -26.11
N PHE A 14 12.49 -26.32 -25.34
CA PHE A 14 12.48 -26.22 -23.88
C PHE A 14 12.37 -24.76 -23.41
N LYS A 15 13.19 -23.85 -23.97
CA LYS A 15 13.10 -22.42 -23.66
C LYS A 15 11.72 -21.86 -23.96
N PHE A 16 11.15 -22.22 -25.10
CA PHE A 16 9.82 -21.78 -25.49
C PHE A 16 8.74 -22.32 -24.55
N THR A 17 8.79 -23.61 -24.21
CA THR A 17 7.88 -24.24 -23.24
C THR A 17 8.02 -23.61 -21.86
N CYS A 18 9.22 -23.29 -21.38
CA CYS A 18 9.39 -22.59 -20.12
C CYS A 18 8.83 -21.17 -20.20
N TYR A 19 9.15 -20.43 -21.26
CA TYR A 19 8.73 -19.04 -21.43
C TYR A 19 7.21 -18.87 -21.41
N VAL A 20 6.49 -19.77 -22.09
CA VAL A 20 5.02 -19.71 -22.15
C VAL A 20 4.36 -20.51 -21.02
N GLY A 21 4.92 -21.67 -20.70
CA GLY A 21 4.35 -22.61 -19.74
C GLY A 21 4.45 -22.15 -18.29
N ILE A 22 5.55 -21.50 -17.89
CA ILE A 22 5.70 -21.01 -16.51
C ILE A 22 4.61 -19.97 -16.17
N PRO A 23 4.37 -18.92 -16.98
CA PRO A 23 3.26 -17.98 -16.72
C PRO A 23 1.89 -18.65 -16.67
N ILE A 24 1.60 -19.58 -17.58
CA ILE A 24 0.31 -20.30 -17.60
C ILE A 24 0.15 -21.15 -16.34
N ALA A 25 1.18 -21.91 -15.96
CA ALA A 25 1.16 -22.72 -14.75
C ALA A 25 0.99 -21.86 -13.50
N MET A 26 1.70 -20.72 -13.41
CA MET A 26 1.52 -19.77 -12.32
C MET A 26 0.09 -19.22 -12.25
N MET A 27 -0.52 -18.91 -13.40
CA MET A 27 -1.90 -18.45 -13.45
C MET A 27 -2.86 -19.50 -12.90
N ILE A 28 -2.70 -20.77 -13.30
CA ILE A 28 -3.58 -21.85 -12.87
C ILE A 28 -3.41 -22.16 -11.37
N VAL A 29 -2.17 -22.22 -10.89
CA VAL A 29 -1.87 -22.66 -9.51
C VAL A 29 -2.14 -21.55 -8.48
N PHE A 30 -1.74 -20.31 -8.78
CA PHE A 30 -1.79 -19.23 -7.80
C PHE A 30 -2.93 -18.26 -8.04
N ALA A 31 -3.18 -17.85 -9.29
CA ALA A 31 -4.13 -16.78 -9.58
C ALA A 31 -5.58 -17.27 -9.74
N ASN A 32 -5.80 -18.54 -10.07
CA ASN A 32 -7.14 -19.11 -10.20
C ASN A 32 -7.84 -19.36 -8.86
N ASN A 33 -7.11 -19.28 -7.73
CA ASN A 33 -7.67 -19.36 -6.40
C ASN A 33 -7.57 -17.98 -5.72
N GLN A 34 -8.72 -17.34 -5.52
CA GLN A 34 -8.79 -16.00 -4.93
C GLN A 34 -8.24 -15.96 -3.51
N ASP A 35 -8.41 -17.03 -2.71
CA ASP A 35 -7.92 -17.09 -1.33
C ASP A 35 -6.37 -17.10 -1.28
N ASN A 36 -5.73 -17.86 -2.16
CA ASN A 36 -4.28 -17.90 -2.29
C ASN A 36 -3.72 -16.57 -2.79
N LEU A 37 -4.38 -15.98 -3.79
CA LEU A 37 -3.97 -14.69 -4.36
C LEU A 37 -4.08 -13.58 -3.30
N GLU A 38 -5.18 -13.57 -2.55
CA GLU A 38 -5.40 -12.64 -1.44
C GLU A 38 -4.36 -12.82 -0.33
N ALA A 39 -4.04 -14.06 0.07
CA ALA A 39 -3.00 -14.33 1.06
C ALA A 39 -1.62 -13.82 0.61
N ILE A 40 -1.26 -13.97 -0.66
CA ILE A 40 0.01 -13.48 -1.22
C ILE A 40 0.03 -11.93 -1.24
N ILE A 41 -1.06 -11.29 -1.65
CA ILE A 41 -1.17 -9.83 -1.74
C ILE A 41 -1.12 -9.20 -0.34
N ARG A 42 -1.83 -9.76 0.64
CA ARG A 42 -1.90 -9.24 2.01
C ARG A 42 -0.54 -9.23 2.73
N ASN A 43 0.42 -10.08 2.32
CA ASN A 43 1.78 -10.07 2.88
C ASN A 43 2.58 -8.80 2.56
N ARG A 44 2.14 -7.97 1.61
CA ARG A 44 2.79 -6.71 1.24
C ARG A 44 1.76 -5.58 1.36
N ALA A 45 1.76 -4.86 2.48
CA ALA A 45 0.94 -3.66 2.63
C ALA A 45 1.43 -2.56 1.67
N TYR A 46 0.69 -2.31 0.59
CA TYR A 46 1.04 -1.30 -0.43
C TYR A 46 0.58 0.12 -0.06
N VAL A 47 -0.42 0.24 0.82
CA VAL A 47 -0.97 1.53 1.25
C VAL A 47 -0.93 1.58 2.77
N ILE A 48 -0.06 2.43 3.30
CA ILE A 48 -0.03 2.78 4.72
C ILE A 48 -0.79 4.10 4.84
N TYR A 49 -2.01 4.05 5.37
CA TYR A 49 -2.68 5.29 5.75
C TYR A 49 -1.93 5.90 6.94
N PRO A 50 -1.66 7.21 6.89
CA PRO A 50 -1.11 7.89 8.06
C PRO A 50 -2.06 7.67 9.25
N PRO A 51 -1.53 7.62 10.48
CA PRO A 51 -2.37 7.52 11.66
C PRO A 51 -3.42 8.64 11.65
N GLU A 52 -4.67 8.27 11.93
CA GLU A 52 -5.75 9.25 12.08
C GLU A 52 -5.28 10.34 13.05
N GLY A 53 -5.27 11.59 12.58
CA GLY A 53 -4.87 12.72 13.38
C GLY A 53 -5.81 12.91 14.58
N PRO A 54 -5.41 13.67 15.61
CA PRO A 54 -6.34 14.04 16.66
C PRO A 54 -7.57 14.70 16.03
N ARG A 55 -8.76 14.29 16.48
CA ARG A 55 -10.00 14.91 16.02
C ARG A 55 -9.91 16.43 16.22
N PRO A 56 -10.34 17.23 15.25
CA PRO A 56 -10.33 18.68 15.41
C PRO A 56 -11.16 19.07 16.64
N PRO A 57 -10.73 20.12 17.38
CA PRO A 57 -11.47 20.60 18.54
C PRO A 57 -12.89 21.02 18.14
N THR A 58 -13.85 20.78 19.03
CA THR A 58 -15.26 21.13 18.82
C THR A 58 -15.46 22.64 18.85
N ALA A 59 -16.52 23.13 18.19
CA ALA A 59 -16.80 24.57 18.12
C ALA A 59 -17.01 25.22 19.50
N GLU A 60 -17.51 24.46 20.47
CA GLU A 60 -17.68 24.91 21.86
C GLU A 60 -16.34 25.08 22.56
N GLU A 61 -15.42 24.13 22.40
CA GLU A 61 -14.05 24.21 22.94
C GLU A 61 -13.29 25.40 22.35
N VAL A 62 -13.47 25.69 21.05
CA VAL A 62 -12.87 26.86 20.40
C VAL A 62 -13.39 28.17 20.99
N ARG A 63 -14.71 28.26 21.26
CA ARG A 63 -15.33 29.44 21.88
C ARG A 63 -14.86 29.61 23.32
N GLY A 64 -14.78 28.54 24.10
CA GLY A 64 -14.27 28.57 25.48
C GLY A 64 -12.81 29.03 25.56
N LEU A 65 -11.96 28.55 24.65
CA LEU A 65 -10.56 28.99 24.53
C LEU A 65 -10.44 30.46 24.15
N ALA A 66 -11.30 30.97 23.27
CA ALA A 66 -11.33 32.38 22.89
C ALA A 66 -11.73 33.28 24.08
N GLN A 67 -12.76 32.89 24.83
CA GLN A 67 -13.20 33.60 26.03
C GLN A 67 -12.16 33.56 27.15
N MET A 68 -11.51 32.42 27.38
CA MET A 68 -10.40 32.32 28.33
C MET A 68 -9.23 33.24 27.95
N ARG A 69 -8.86 33.30 26.66
CA ARG A 69 -7.82 34.23 26.18
C ARG A 69 -8.16 35.69 26.42
N GLN A 70 -9.43 36.07 26.27
CA GLN A 70 -9.90 37.43 26.52
C GLN A 70 -9.81 37.78 28.01
N GLN A 71 -10.29 36.90 28.89
CA GLN A 71 -10.23 37.12 30.34
C GLN A 71 -8.79 37.18 30.88
N VAL A 72 -7.87 36.36 30.33
CA VAL A 72 -6.45 36.42 30.70
C VAL A 72 -5.82 37.75 30.27
N GLN A 73 -6.16 38.26 29.08
CA GLN A 73 -5.70 39.58 28.63
C GLN A 73 -6.24 40.71 29.50
N GLU A 74 -7.51 40.68 29.89
CA GLU A 74 -8.12 41.69 30.77
C GLU A 74 -7.47 41.68 32.15
N LYS A 75 -7.20 40.49 32.72
CA LYS A 75 -6.50 40.36 34.01
C LYS A 75 -5.05 40.85 33.95
N GLN A 76 -4.36 40.68 32.82
CA GLN A 76 -3.01 41.21 32.63
C GLN A 76 -2.99 42.72 32.33
N ALA A 77 -4.05 43.27 31.72
CA ALA A 77 -4.20 44.70 31.48
C ALA A 77 -4.65 45.48 32.73
N GLY A 78 -5.43 44.86 33.62
CA GLY A 78 -5.92 45.48 34.86
C GLY A 78 -5.01 45.31 36.09
N GLY A 79 -3.87 44.62 35.95
CA GLY A 79 -2.92 44.36 37.04
C GLY A 79 -1.78 45.39 37.15
N LYS A 80 -2.11 46.70 37.17
CA LYS A 80 -1.18 47.78 37.53
C LYS A 80 -1.69 48.57 38.73
#